data_AF-A0A9D7XLG0-F1
#
_entry.id   AF-A0A9D7XLG0-F1
#
_cell.length_a   1.000
_cell.length_b   1.000
_cell.length_c   1.000
_cell.angle_alpha   90.00
_cell.angle_beta   90.00
_cell.angle_gamma   90.00
#
_symmetry.space_group_name_H-M   'P 1'
#
loop_
_entity.id
_entity.type
_entity.pdbx_description
1 polymer ?
#
loop_
_entity_poly.entity_id
_entity_poly.type
_entity_poly.pdbx_seq_one_letter_code
_entity_poly.pdbx_strand_id
1 'polypeptide(L)'
;MRCAPWLFLPTLVIVVGCTRPEVEAFRQRPTPVRVTVTLPARLQDREALQKEYAYALRARLATRLTVVPEGVKPPVGTSELRVDIQDIAPAPGQASPAAIGVATGVTVGALSAVSGNRGWGLVDGLFWGLWVGSHAAAHQERVQDRLGYRPQAVRAQLSLLQPGNPEPLWVDAIDPREVVEAMDPLPRGHRDDDGRIREEEAKGFARAVVQKLSAYFQLTRLTEQQFYEDPAAPRSEPRVAEPPTPAPPAPPPPPPADLPPPPPPEPKRD
;
A
#
# COMPACT_ATOMS: atom_id res chain seq x y z
N MET A 1 22.25 0.16 55.44
CA MET A 1 21.17 -0.08 54.47
C MET A 1 21.72 0.14 53.07
N ARG A 2 22.03 -0.92 52.33
CA ARG A 2 22.48 -0.85 50.93
C ARG A 2 21.60 -1.82 50.14
N CYS A 3 20.63 -1.30 49.40
CA CYS A 3 19.78 -2.09 48.51
C CYS A 3 20.53 -2.36 47.21
N ALA A 4 20.66 -3.65 46.87
CA ALA A 4 21.34 -4.13 45.68
C ALA A 4 20.48 -3.88 44.43
N PRO A 5 21.01 -3.27 43.35
CA PRO A 5 20.29 -3.02 42.10
C PRO A 5 20.17 -4.25 41.19
N TRP A 6 20.46 -5.46 41.70
CA TRP A 6 20.75 -6.63 40.87
C TRP A 6 19.54 -7.49 40.48
N LEU A 7 18.33 -7.11 40.91
CA LEU A 7 17.08 -7.85 40.63
C LEU A 7 16.34 -7.41 39.36
N PHE A 8 16.86 -6.44 38.59
CA PHE A 8 16.23 -5.99 37.34
C PHE A 8 16.79 -6.65 36.06
N LEU A 9 17.79 -7.53 36.18
CA LEU A 9 18.38 -8.24 35.03
C LEU A 9 17.57 -9.43 34.48
N PRO A 10 16.76 -10.21 35.25
CA PRO A 10 16.13 -11.40 34.69
C PRO A 10 14.86 -11.09 33.88
N THR A 11 14.26 -9.91 34.02
CA THR A 11 13.05 -9.52 33.28
C THR A 11 13.33 -9.20 31.81
N LEU A 12 14.58 -8.87 31.46
CA LEU A 12 14.96 -8.54 30.08
C LEU A 12 15.16 -9.78 29.19
N VAL A 13 15.41 -10.96 29.78
CA VAL A 13 15.78 -12.18 29.03
C VAL A 13 14.56 -12.99 28.57
N ILE A 14 13.38 -12.78 29.19
CA ILE A 14 12.17 -13.58 28.89
C ILE A 14 11.39 -13.04 27.67
N VAL A 15 11.72 -11.85 27.16
CA VAL A 15 11.01 -11.23 26.01
C VAL A 15 11.58 -11.68 24.65
N VAL A 16 12.67 -12.45 24.61
CA VAL A 16 13.25 -13.02 23.37
C VAL A 16 12.58 -14.37 22.98
N GLY A 17 11.47 -14.72 23.64
CA GLY A 17 10.75 -15.97 23.45
C GLY A 17 10.08 -16.11 22.08
N CYS A 18 10.59 -17.06 21.29
CA CYS A 18 9.92 -17.74 20.18
C CYS A 18 9.75 -16.98 18.85
N THR A 19 10.74 -16.22 18.39
CA THR A 19 10.85 -15.99 16.94
C THR A 19 11.33 -17.28 16.28
N ARG A 20 10.51 -17.87 15.41
CA ARG A 20 10.88 -19.07 14.63
C ARG A 20 12.19 -18.80 13.88
N PRO A 21 13.16 -19.73 13.89
CA PRO A 21 14.48 -19.50 13.30
C PRO A 21 14.40 -19.17 11.80
N GLU A 22 13.39 -19.68 11.09
CA GLU A 22 13.16 -19.40 9.68
C GLU A 22 12.71 -17.94 9.44
N VAL A 23 11.91 -17.39 10.36
CA VAL A 23 11.46 -15.99 10.32
C VAL A 23 12.63 -15.04 10.53
N GLU A 24 13.50 -15.35 11.50
CA GLU A 24 14.69 -14.55 11.76
C GLU A 24 15.73 -14.67 10.63
N ALA A 25 15.88 -15.85 10.03
CA ALA A 25 16.72 -16.04 8.85
C ALA A 25 16.25 -15.18 7.67
N PHE A 26 14.93 -15.15 7.41
CA PHE A 26 14.36 -14.29 6.37
C PHE A 26 14.53 -12.79 6.69
N ARG A 27 14.37 -12.39 7.96
CA ARG A 27 14.59 -11.01 8.41
C ARG A 27 16.03 -10.54 8.18
N GLN A 28 17.00 -11.39 8.47
CA GLN A 28 18.42 -11.05 8.30
C GLN A 28 18.87 -11.08 6.84
N ARG A 29 18.35 -12.04 6.06
CA ARG A 29 18.70 -12.25 4.65
C ARG A 29 17.45 -12.62 3.85
N PRO A 30 16.65 -11.62 3.45
CA PRO A 30 15.43 -11.90 2.71
C PRO A 30 15.79 -12.50 1.34
N THR A 31 15.17 -13.64 1.03
CA THR A 31 15.26 -14.25 -0.30
C THR A 31 14.39 -13.48 -1.29
N PRO A 32 14.66 -13.60 -2.61
CA PRO A 32 13.79 -13.03 -3.62
C PRO A 32 12.34 -13.49 -3.44
N VAL A 33 11.39 -12.56 -3.60
CA VAL A 33 9.97 -12.83 -3.41
C VAL A 33 9.24 -12.86 -4.74
N ARG A 34 8.50 -13.95 -4.98
CA ARG A 34 7.50 -14.04 -6.05
C ARG A 34 6.13 -13.70 -5.49
N VAL A 35 5.38 -12.87 -6.20
CA VAL A 35 4.02 -12.47 -5.83
C VAL A 35 3.01 -13.28 -6.63
N THR A 36 2.08 -13.94 -5.93
CA THR A 36 0.93 -14.64 -6.52
C THR A 36 -0.34 -14.04 -5.94
N VAL A 37 -1.20 -13.49 -6.79
CA VAL A 37 -2.50 -12.93 -6.38
C VAL A 37 -3.61 -13.86 -6.88
N THR A 38 -4.54 -14.23 -6.00
CA THR A 38 -5.77 -14.94 -6.34
C THR A 38 -6.98 -14.05 -6.04
N LEU A 39 -7.98 -14.13 -6.90
CA LEU A 39 -9.22 -13.34 -6.85
C LEU A 39 -10.43 -14.29 -6.85
N PRO A 40 -11.57 -13.89 -6.26
CA PRO A 40 -12.77 -14.70 -6.25
C PRO A 40 -13.30 -14.87 -7.68
N ALA A 41 -13.80 -16.06 -8.00
CA ALA A 41 -14.20 -16.43 -9.37
C ALA A 41 -15.40 -15.63 -9.93
N ARG A 42 -16.13 -14.91 -9.07
CA ARG A 42 -17.36 -14.18 -9.42
C ARG A 42 -17.11 -12.77 -9.96
N LEU A 43 -15.86 -12.29 -9.96
CA LEU A 43 -15.52 -10.96 -10.46
C LEU A 43 -15.45 -10.90 -11.98
N GLN A 44 -16.02 -9.85 -12.54
CA GLN A 44 -15.79 -9.47 -13.94
C GLN A 44 -14.35 -8.99 -14.11
N ASP A 45 -13.76 -9.19 -15.29
CA ASP A 45 -12.38 -8.78 -15.61
C ASP A 45 -11.31 -9.29 -14.63
N ARG A 46 -11.54 -10.48 -14.05
CA ARG A 46 -10.65 -11.11 -13.05
C ARG A 46 -9.19 -11.07 -13.44
N GLU A 47 -8.86 -11.39 -14.69
CA GLU A 47 -7.47 -11.43 -15.15
C GLU A 47 -6.80 -10.05 -15.19
N ALA A 48 -7.55 -9.02 -15.60
CA ALA A 48 -7.05 -7.65 -15.63
C ALA A 48 -6.81 -7.14 -14.20
N LEU A 49 -7.79 -7.36 -13.31
CA LEU A 49 -7.66 -7.04 -11.88
C LEU A 49 -6.48 -7.78 -11.25
N GLN A 50 -6.35 -9.08 -11.50
CA GLN A 50 -5.26 -9.88 -10.93
C GLN A 50 -3.89 -9.31 -11.32
N LYS A 51 -3.73 -8.92 -12.60
CA LYS A 51 -2.50 -8.30 -13.10
C LYS A 51 -2.24 -6.94 -12.46
N GLU A 52 -3.27 -6.11 -12.31
CA GLU A 52 -3.16 -4.76 -11.73
C GLU A 52 -2.73 -4.81 -10.26
N TYR A 53 -3.40 -5.64 -9.44
CA TYR A 53 -3.01 -5.86 -8.04
C TYR A 53 -1.61 -6.48 -7.92
N ALA A 54 -1.29 -7.48 -8.75
CA ALA A 54 0.04 -8.09 -8.74
C ALA A 54 1.13 -7.09 -9.15
N TYR A 55 0.86 -6.25 -10.15
CA TYR A 55 1.78 -5.19 -10.59
C TYR A 55 2.03 -4.17 -9.47
N ALA A 56 0.97 -3.64 -8.86
CA ALA A 56 1.08 -2.68 -7.76
C ALA A 56 1.85 -3.26 -6.57
N LEU A 57 1.58 -4.53 -6.22
CA LEU A 57 2.30 -5.25 -5.17
C LEU A 57 3.79 -5.40 -5.49
N ARG A 58 4.13 -5.87 -6.70
CA ARG A 58 5.53 -6.04 -7.10
C ARG A 58 6.29 -4.72 -7.07
N ALA A 59 5.71 -3.66 -7.65
CA ALA A 59 6.31 -2.32 -7.66
C ALA A 59 6.56 -1.79 -6.24
N ARG A 60 5.62 -2.03 -5.32
CA ARG A 60 5.76 -1.57 -3.92
C ARG A 60 6.73 -2.43 -3.13
N LEU A 61 6.67 -3.75 -3.26
CA LEU A 61 7.57 -4.69 -2.58
C LEU A 61 9.03 -4.49 -3.01
N ALA A 62 9.26 -4.16 -4.29
CA ALA A 62 10.60 -3.87 -4.80
C ALA A 62 11.29 -2.71 -4.06
N THR A 63 10.55 -1.85 -3.36
CA THR A 63 11.13 -0.79 -2.51
C THR A 63 11.64 -1.27 -1.15
N ARG A 64 11.46 -2.55 -0.82
CA ARG A 64 11.79 -3.15 0.48
C ARG A 64 12.56 -4.46 0.36
N LEU A 65 12.29 -5.22 -0.69
CA LEU A 65 12.82 -6.56 -0.94
C LEU A 65 13.19 -6.72 -2.41
N THR A 66 14.00 -7.72 -2.71
CA THR A 66 14.21 -8.17 -4.09
C THR A 66 12.98 -8.94 -4.57
N VAL A 67 12.35 -8.49 -5.66
CA VAL A 67 11.12 -9.09 -6.20
C VAL A 67 11.38 -9.73 -7.56
N VAL A 68 10.83 -10.93 -7.77
CA VAL A 68 10.88 -11.60 -9.08
C VAL A 68 9.93 -10.89 -10.06
N PRO A 69 10.41 -10.40 -11.21
CA PRO A 69 9.56 -9.78 -12.22
C PRO A 69 8.51 -10.74 -12.81
N GLU A 70 7.48 -10.19 -13.45
CA GLU A 70 6.51 -10.99 -14.18
C GLU A 70 7.17 -11.71 -15.37
N GLY A 71 6.80 -12.97 -15.61
CA GLY A 71 7.31 -13.77 -16.73
C GLY A 71 8.73 -14.30 -16.57
N VAL A 72 9.47 -13.89 -15.53
CA VAL A 72 10.83 -14.38 -15.25
C VAL A 72 10.77 -15.67 -14.42
N LYS A 73 11.63 -16.65 -14.75
CA LYS A 73 11.73 -17.89 -13.98
C LYS A 73 12.30 -17.59 -12.59
N PRO A 74 11.61 -17.99 -11.50
CA PRO A 74 12.08 -17.69 -10.14
C PRO A 74 13.38 -18.45 -9.84
N PRO A 75 14.36 -17.81 -9.17
CA PRO A 75 15.57 -18.49 -8.71
C PRO A 75 15.25 -19.58 -7.68
N VAL A 76 16.18 -20.51 -7.49
CA VAL A 76 16.07 -21.54 -6.44
C VAL A 76 16.05 -20.86 -5.07
N GLY A 77 15.14 -21.25 -4.19
CA GLY A 77 15.00 -20.64 -2.86
C GLY A 77 14.11 -19.39 -2.80
N THR A 78 13.43 -19.03 -3.90
CA THR A 78 12.45 -17.92 -3.94
C THR A 78 11.30 -18.15 -2.97
N SER A 79 11.02 -17.17 -2.11
CA SER A 79 9.84 -17.18 -1.25
C SER A 79 8.60 -16.74 -2.04
N GLU A 80 7.45 -17.31 -1.74
CA GLU A 80 6.18 -16.99 -2.40
C GLU A 80 5.28 -16.19 -1.46
N LEU A 81 4.99 -14.94 -1.81
CA LEU A 81 3.92 -14.16 -1.18
C LEU A 81 2.61 -14.47 -1.92
N ARG A 82 1.76 -15.27 -1.27
CA ARG A 82 0.40 -15.54 -1.74
C ARG A 82 -0.56 -14.53 -1.13
N VAL A 83 -1.31 -13.88 -2.00
CA VAL A 83 -2.34 -12.91 -1.66
C VAL A 83 -3.66 -13.46 -2.18
N ASP A 84 -4.51 -13.91 -1.27
CA ASP A 84 -5.85 -14.38 -1.59
C ASP A 84 -6.88 -13.31 -1.26
N ILE A 85 -7.30 -12.57 -2.29
CA ILE A 85 -8.36 -11.58 -2.13
C ILE A 85 -9.68 -12.35 -2.06
N GLN A 86 -10.39 -12.19 -0.95
CA GLN A 86 -11.61 -12.93 -0.65
C GLN A 86 -12.84 -12.20 -1.17
N ASP A 87 -12.83 -10.87 -1.04
CA ASP A 87 -13.95 -10.02 -1.41
C ASP A 87 -13.46 -8.68 -1.93
N ILE A 88 -14.13 -8.22 -2.99
CA ILE A 88 -14.02 -6.88 -3.55
C ILE A 88 -15.46 -6.45 -3.77
N ALA A 89 -15.97 -5.67 -2.83
CA ALA A 89 -17.32 -5.12 -2.90
C ALA A 89 -17.22 -3.59 -2.90
N PRO A 90 -18.11 -2.87 -3.60
CA PRO A 90 -18.27 -1.44 -3.32
C PRO A 90 -18.50 -1.28 -1.83
N ALA A 91 -17.74 -0.38 -1.16
CA ALA A 91 -17.93 -0.12 0.26
C ALA A 91 -19.43 0.12 0.47
N PRO A 92 -20.08 -0.64 1.38
CA PRO A 92 -21.51 -0.92 1.32
C PRO A 92 -22.30 0.33 0.95
N GLY A 93 -22.87 0.30 -0.25
CA GLY A 93 -23.75 1.34 -0.71
C GLY A 93 -24.94 1.40 0.24
N GLN A 94 -24.98 2.44 1.07
CA GLN A 94 -26.13 2.76 1.92
C GLN A 94 -26.69 1.58 2.71
N ALA A 95 -25.85 0.80 3.42
CA ALA A 95 -26.39 0.25 4.66
C ALA A 95 -26.65 1.46 5.55
N SER A 96 -27.91 1.90 5.62
CA SER A 96 -28.26 3.06 6.44
C SER A 96 -27.73 2.81 7.85
N PRO A 97 -27.37 3.86 8.60
CA PRO A 97 -27.00 3.71 10.02
C PRO A 97 -28.02 2.85 10.78
N ALA A 98 -29.29 2.92 10.36
CA ALA A 98 -30.36 2.06 10.83
C ALA A 98 -30.21 0.58 10.42
N ALA A 99 -29.80 0.25 9.19
CA ALA A 99 -29.57 -1.14 8.77
C ALA A 99 -28.39 -1.79 9.52
N ILE A 100 -27.27 -1.06 9.67
CA ILE A 100 -26.13 -1.52 10.48
C ILE A 100 -26.54 -1.63 11.95
N GLY A 101 -27.24 -0.62 12.47
CA GLY A 101 -27.72 -0.59 13.84
C GLY A 101 -28.75 -1.67 14.17
N VAL A 102 -29.65 -2.00 13.24
CA VAL A 102 -30.62 -3.09 13.38
C VAL A 102 -29.89 -4.44 13.37
N ALA A 103 -28.97 -4.67 12.44
CA ALA A 103 -28.21 -5.92 12.40
C ALA A 103 -27.40 -6.14 13.69
N THR A 104 -26.66 -5.13 14.15
CA THR A 104 -25.88 -5.22 15.39
C THR A 104 -26.79 -5.30 16.63
N GLY A 105 -27.86 -4.50 16.67
CA GLY A 105 -28.80 -4.48 17.80
C GLY A 105 -29.59 -5.78 17.95
N VAL A 106 -29.98 -6.42 16.84
CA VAL A 106 -30.60 -7.76 16.86
C VAL A 106 -29.59 -8.80 17.38
N THR A 107 -28.32 -8.71 16.97
CA THR A 107 -27.28 -9.67 17.40
C THR A 107 -26.96 -9.53 18.89
N VAL A 108 -26.76 -8.30 19.38
CA VAL A 108 -26.50 -8.02 20.80
C VAL A 108 -27.73 -8.31 21.67
N GLY A 109 -28.93 -7.97 21.19
CA GLY A 109 -30.19 -8.29 21.86
C GLY A 109 -30.45 -9.79 21.97
N ALA A 110 -30.12 -10.55 20.91
CA ALA A 110 -30.22 -12.01 20.93
C ALA A 110 -29.23 -12.65 21.91
N LEU A 111 -27.97 -12.19 21.93
CA LEU A 111 -26.96 -12.67 22.89
C LEU A 111 -27.37 -12.36 24.34
N SER A 112 -27.94 -11.18 24.60
CA SER A 112 -28.43 -10.78 25.92
C SER A 112 -29.68 -11.54 26.38
N ALA A 113 -30.55 -11.91 25.45
CA ALA A 113 -31.73 -12.75 25.73
C ALA A 113 -31.32 -14.19 26.07
N VAL A 114 -30.29 -14.73 25.40
CA VAL A 114 -29.72 -16.06 25.67
C VAL A 114 -28.98 -16.09 27.00
N SER A 115 -28.34 -14.98 27.42
CA SER A 115 -27.66 -14.86 28.72
C SER A 115 -28.60 -14.60 29.91
N GLY A 116 -29.92 -14.67 29.72
CA GLY A 116 -30.92 -14.55 30.80
C GLY A 116 -31.28 -13.12 31.22
N ASN A 117 -30.75 -12.08 30.55
CA ASN A 117 -31.00 -10.68 30.90
C ASN A 117 -32.25 -10.15 30.17
N ARG A 118 -33.44 -10.60 30.59
CA ARG A 118 -34.73 -10.33 29.91
C ARG A 118 -35.24 -8.89 30.01
N GLY A 119 -34.61 -8.01 30.81
CA GLY A 119 -35.11 -6.65 31.07
C GLY A 119 -34.49 -5.54 30.22
N TRP A 120 -33.26 -5.71 29.73
CA TRP A 120 -32.44 -4.61 29.17
C TRP A 120 -31.91 -4.86 27.75
N GLY A 121 -31.96 -6.10 27.24
CA GLY A 121 -31.35 -6.47 25.95
C GLY A 121 -31.88 -5.73 24.71
N LEU A 122 -33.14 -5.27 24.72
CA LEU A 122 -33.69 -4.45 23.63
C LEU A 122 -33.13 -3.02 23.63
N VAL A 123 -32.98 -2.42 24.82
CA VAL A 123 -32.45 -1.05 24.98
C VAL A 123 -30.94 -1.04 24.75
N ASP A 124 -30.21 -2.02 25.28
CA ASP A 124 -28.78 -2.20 25.04
C ASP A 124 -28.49 -2.48 23.56
N GLY A 125 -29.28 -3.34 22.92
CA GLY A 125 -29.16 -3.61 21.48
C GLY A 125 -29.38 -2.35 20.63
N LEU A 126 -30.40 -1.55 20.95
CA LEU A 126 -30.68 -0.31 20.22
C LEU A 126 -29.60 0.76 20.44
N PHE A 127 -29.10 0.90 21.67
CA PHE A 127 -28.02 1.83 22.01
C PHE A 127 -26.72 1.48 21.27
N TRP A 128 -26.27 0.23 21.36
CA TRP A 128 -25.08 -0.22 20.64
C TRP A 128 -25.28 -0.18 19.13
N GLY A 129 -26.47 -0.49 18.64
CA GLY A 129 -26.84 -0.36 17.24
C GLY A 129 -26.73 1.07 16.71
N LEU A 130 -27.32 2.04 17.43
CA LEU A 130 -27.25 3.46 17.06
C LEU A 130 -25.82 4.01 17.17
N TRP A 131 -25.08 3.63 18.21
CA TRP A 131 -23.71 4.06 18.43
C TRP A 131 -22.78 3.54 17.33
N VAL A 132 -22.83 2.24 17.01
CA VAL A 132 -22.04 1.64 15.93
C VAL A 132 -22.45 2.21 14.56
N GLY A 133 -23.75 2.36 14.29
CA GLY A 133 -24.25 2.93 13.04
C GLY A 133 -23.81 4.38 12.82
N SER A 134 -23.86 5.22 13.87
CA SER A 134 -23.42 6.61 13.82
C SER A 134 -21.91 6.73 13.62
N HIS A 135 -21.12 5.88 14.28
CA HIS A 135 -19.66 5.84 14.10
C HIS A 135 -19.25 5.35 12.71
N ALA A 136 -19.96 4.36 12.16
CA ALA A 136 -19.73 3.86 10.80
C ALA A 136 -20.01 4.95 9.76
N ALA A 137 -21.13 5.68 9.90
CA ALA A 137 -21.49 6.78 9.01
C ALA A 137 -20.49 7.94 9.08
N ALA A 138 -20.14 8.39 10.29
CA ALA A 138 -19.17 9.46 10.47
C ALA A 138 -17.77 9.07 9.94
N HIS A 139 -17.39 7.78 10.05
CA HIS A 139 -16.16 7.29 9.44
C HIS A 139 -16.24 7.34 7.91
N GLN A 140 -17.37 6.92 7.33
CA GLN A 140 -17.56 6.93 5.88
C GLN A 140 -17.56 8.35 5.30
N GLU A 141 -18.20 9.31 5.96
CA GLU A 141 -18.15 10.73 5.57
C GLU A 141 -16.70 11.25 5.60
N ARG A 142 -15.95 11.02 6.69
CA ARG A 142 -14.54 11.44 6.77
C ARG A 142 -13.66 10.81 5.69
N VAL A 143 -13.88 9.54 5.36
CA VAL A 143 -13.14 8.85 4.29
C VAL A 143 -13.46 9.49 2.95
N GLN A 144 -14.74 9.74 2.66
CA GLN A 144 -15.17 10.35 1.41
C GLN A 144 -14.65 11.79 1.29
N ASP A 145 -14.67 12.57 2.37
CA ASP A 145 -14.12 13.93 2.40
C ASP A 145 -12.61 13.93 2.16
N ARG A 146 -11.89 12.97 2.75
CA ARG A 146 -10.44 12.83 2.60
C ARG A 146 -10.04 12.41 1.19
N LEU A 147 -10.67 11.38 0.64
CA LEU A 147 -10.30 10.80 -0.66
C LEU A 147 -10.91 11.58 -1.84
N GLY A 148 -12.11 12.11 -1.66
CA GLY A 148 -12.90 12.76 -2.70
C GLY A 148 -13.64 11.80 -3.63
N TYR A 149 -13.56 10.48 -3.40
CA TYR A 149 -14.23 9.43 -4.18
C TYR A 149 -14.63 8.26 -3.27
N ARG A 150 -15.35 7.28 -3.80
CA ARG A 150 -15.84 6.11 -3.05
C ARG A 150 -14.96 4.89 -3.31
N PRO A 151 -14.16 4.43 -2.34
CA PRO A 151 -13.33 3.24 -2.51
C PRO A 151 -14.16 1.96 -2.38
N GLN A 152 -13.68 0.88 -2.98
CA GLN A 152 -14.15 -0.47 -2.76
C GLN A 152 -13.54 -1.05 -1.47
N ALA A 153 -14.32 -1.90 -0.80
CA ALA A 153 -13.88 -2.68 0.34
C ALA A 153 -13.15 -3.93 -0.16
N VAL A 154 -11.83 -3.93 -0.02
CA VAL A 154 -10.97 -5.07 -0.41
C VAL A 154 -10.57 -5.83 0.85
N ARG A 155 -10.92 -7.13 0.92
CA ARG A 155 -10.49 -8.04 1.99
C ARG A 155 -9.59 -9.12 1.41
N ALA A 156 -8.45 -9.36 2.04
CA ALA A 156 -7.52 -10.40 1.59
C ALA A 156 -6.89 -11.18 2.75
N GLN A 157 -6.43 -12.39 2.45
CA GLN A 157 -5.54 -13.17 3.30
C GLN A 157 -4.16 -13.23 2.67
N LEU A 158 -3.13 -13.06 3.50
CA LEU A 158 -1.74 -13.03 3.10
C LEU A 158 -1.04 -14.24 3.68
N SER A 159 -0.16 -14.85 2.90
CA SER A 159 0.79 -15.83 3.41
C SER A 159 2.13 -15.73 2.68
N LEU A 160 3.21 -15.74 3.45
CA LEU A 160 4.58 -15.81 2.93
C LEU A 160 5.11 -17.22 3.14
N LEU A 161 5.38 -17.93 2.05
CA LEU A 161 5.85 -19.30 2.05
C LEU A 161 7.32 -19.34 1.65
N GLN A 162 8.10 -20.18 2.34
CA GLN A 162 9.50 -20.43 1.99
C GLN A 162 9.65 -21.85 1.43
N PRO A 163 10.39 -22.05 0.33
CA PRO A 163 10.61 -23.37 -0.22
C PRO A 163 11.34 -24.26 0.79
N GLY A 164 10.84 -25.48 0.97
CA GLY A 164 11.37 -26.44 1.95
C GLY A 164 10.82 -26.29 3.37
N ASN A 165 10.01 -25.26 3.64
CA ASN A 165 9.32 -25.12 4.92
C ASN A 165 7.84 -25.56 4.78
N PRO A 166 7.34 -26.52 5.60
CA PRO A 166 5.93 -26.92 5.56
C PRO A 166 4.98 -25.83 6.06
N GLU A 167 5.45 -24.92 6.92
CA GLU A 167 4.63 -23.85 7.49
C GLU A 167 4.94 -22.49 6.85
N PRO A 168 3.93 -21.61 6.70
CA PRO A 168 4.17 -20.25 6.26
C PRO A 168 5.03 -19.50 7.28
N LEU A 169 5.97 -18.69 6.79
CA LEU A 169 6.78 -17.78 7.61
C LEU A 169 5.91 -16.71 8.26
N TRP A 170 4.86 -16.31 7.56
CA TRP A 170 3.97 -15.24 8.00
C TRP A 170 2.58 -15.45 7.39
N VAL A 171 1.54 -15.22 8.19
CA VAL A 171 0.14 -15.22 7.77
C VAL A 171 -0.53 -14.02 8.41
N ASP A 172 -1.30 -13.26 7.64
CA ASP A 172 -2.04 -12.10 8.12
C ASP A 172 -3.28 -11.88 7.23
N ALA A 173 -4.15 -10.95 7.62
CA ALA A 173 -5.28 -10.51 6.82
C ALA A 173 -5.16 -9.02 6.50
N ILE A 174 -5.72 -8.59 5.39
CA ILE A 174 -5.92 -7.18 5.06
C ILE A 174 -7.38 -6.85 5.27
N ASP A 175 -7.62 -5.90 6.17
CA ASP A 175 -8.93 -5.32 6.38
C ASP A 175 -9.19 -4.20 5.36
N PRO A 176 -10.45 -4.05 4.88
CA PRO A 176 -10.82 -2.97 3.96
C PRO A 176 -10.40 -1.58 4.43
N ARG A 177 -10.46 -1.35 5.74
CA ARG A 177 -10.08 -0.08 6.35
C ARG A 177 -8.60 0.24 6.13
N GLU A 178 -7.72 -0.75 6.19
CA GLU A 178 -6.26 -0.55 6.01
C GLU A 178 -5.94 -0.14 4.57
N VAL A 179 -6.64 -0.74 3.61
CA VAL A 179 -6.54 -0.39 2.18
C VAL A 179 -6.96 1.06 1.98
N VAL A 180 -8.15 1.40 2.47
CA VAL A 180 -8.69 2.76 2.40
C VAL A 180 -7.74 3.75 3.06
N GLU A 181 -7.27 3.48 4.28
CA GLU A 181 -6.36 4.38 4.99
C GLU A 181 -5.06 4.65 4.22
N ALA A 182 -4.57 3.67 3.45
CA ALA A 182 -3.35 3.76 2.64
C ALA A 182 -3.53 4.37 1.23
N MET A 183 -4.77 4.61 0.78
CA MET A 183 -5.09 5.24 -0.51
C MET A 183 -4.87 6.76 -0.48
N ASP A 184 -4.49 7.31 -1.64
CA ASP A 184 -4.33 8.75 -1.84
C ASP A 184 -5.60 9.39 -2.42
N PRO A 185 -5.83 10.69 -2.14
CA PRO A 185 -6.91 11.44 -2.78
C PRO A 185 -6.67 11.61 -4.28
N LEU A 186 -7.75 11.55 -5.06
CA LEU A 186 -7.70 11.78 -6.49
C LEU A 186 -7.93 13.26 -6.83
N PRO A 187 -7.22 13.82 -7.83
CA PRO A 187 -7.52 15.14 -8.38
C PRO A 187 -8.97 15.23 -8.86
N ARG A 188 -9.59 16.41 -8.79
CA ARG A 188 -11.03 16.59 -9.06
C ARG A 188 -11.50 16.00 -10.41
N GLY A 189 -10.67 16.06 -11.44
CA GLY A 189 -11.00 15.52 -12.77
C GLY A 189 -10.94 13.99 -12.89
N HIS A 190 -10.48 13.26 -11.87
CA HIS A 190 -10.32 11.80 -11.88
C HIS A 190 -11.16 11.09 -10.81
N ARG A 191 -12.00 11.82 -10.05
CA ARG A 191 -12.76 11.26 -8.93
C ARG A 191 -13.92 10.34 -9.33
N ASP A 192 -14.35 10.43 -10.59
CA ASP A 192 -15.41 9.60 -11.18
C ASP A 192 -14.85 8.66 -12.26
N ASP A 193 -13.52 8.58 -12.41
CA ASP A 193 -12.86 7.66 -13.34
C ASP A 193 -12.61 6.33 -12.65
N ASP A 194 -13.47 5.35 -12.91
CA ASP A 194 -13.39 4.01 -12.33
C ASP A 194 -12.02 3.34 -12.53
N GLY A 195 -11.35 3.61 -13.66
CA GLY A 195 -10.03 3.07 -13.94
C GLY A 195 -8.96 3.66 -13.01
N ARG A 196 -9.04 4.96 -12.72
CA ARG A 196 -8.12 5.63 -11.79
C ARG A 196 -8.38 5.29 -10.34
N ILE A 197 -9.65 5.16 -9.97
CA ILE A 197 -10.04 4.71 -8.63
C ILE A 197 -9.47 3.31 -8.38
N ARG A 198 -9.66 2.39 -9.33
CA ARG A 198 -9.12 1.02 -9.26
C ARG A 198 -7.59 0.98 -9.19
N GLU A 199 -6.91 1.84 -9.97
CA GLU A 199 -5.45 1.95 -9.92
C GLU A 199 -4.97 2.38 -8.52
N GLU A 200 -5.63 3.38 -7.92
CA GLU A 200 -5.32 3.84 -6.57
C GLU A 200 -5.70 2.82 -5.48
N GLU A 201 -6.76 2.03 -5.67
CA GLU A 201 -7.10 0.91 -4.80
C GLU A 201 -6.01 -0.15 -4.80
N ALA A 202 -5.53 -0.55 -5.98
CA ALA A 202 -4.43 -1.51 -6.10
C ALA A 202 -3.15 -0.98 -5.44
N LYS A 203 -2.85 0.32 -5.58
CA LYS A 203 -1.72 0.97 -4.89
C LYS A 203 -1.92 1.02 -3.37
N GLY A 204 -3.11 1.39 -2.90
CA GLY A 204 -3.47 1.42 -1.48
C GLY A 204 -3.33 0.05 -0.85
N PHE A 205 -3.85 -0.98 -1.53
CA PHE A 205 -3.72 -2.37 -1.12
C PHE A 205 -2.24 -2.79 -1.01
N ALA A 206 -1.45 -2.51 -2.05
CA ALA A 206 -0.03 -2.81 -2.04
C ALA A 206 0.71 -2.10 -0.90
N ARG A 207 0.35 -0.86 -0.57
CA ARG A 207 0.93 -0.12 0.56
C ARG A 207 0.59 -0.77 1.90
N ALA A 208 -0.67 -1.15 2.13
CA ALA A 208 -1.11 -1.82 3.35
C ALA A 208 -0.37 -3.15 3.55
N VAL A 209 -0.30 -3.99 2.51
CA VAL A 209 0.43 -5.27 2.54
C VAL A 209 1.90 -5.06 2.87
N VAL A 210 2.58 -4.16 2.15
CA VAL A 210 4.02 -3.91 2.37
C VAL A 210 4.28 -3.29 3.73
N GLN A 211 3.38 -2.46 4.25
CA GLN A 211 3.49 -1.90 5.59
C GLN A 211 3.45 -2.99 6.67
N LYS A 212 2.48 -3.90 6.60
CA LYS A 212 2.39 -5.03 7.54
C LYS A 212 3.60 -5.96 7.46
N LEU A 213 3.98 -6.34 6.24
CA LEU A 213 5.13 -7.20 6.02
C LEU A 213 6.42 -6.54 6.52
N SER A 214 6.60 -5.24 6.26
CA SER A 214 7.75 -4.47 6.77
C SER A 214 7.74 -4.34 8.28
N ALA A 215 6.57 -4.19 8.92
CA ALA A 215 6.46 -4.13 10.37
C ALA A 215 6.81 -5.48 11.01
N TYR A 216 6.33 -6.58 10.45
CA TYR A 216 6.58 -7.93 10.97
C TYR A 216 8.06 -8.33 10.86
N PHE A 217 8.66 -8.16 9.68
CA PHE A 217 10.06 -8.52 9.42
C PHE A 217 11.05 -7.39 9.69
N GLN A 218 10.58 -6.22 10.11
CA GLN A 218 11.39 -5.01 10.36
C GLN A 218 12.24 -4.58 9.15
N LEU A 219 11.62 -4.62 7.96
CA LEU A 219 12.31 -4.31 6.71
C LEU A 219 12.55 -2.81 6.53
N THR A 220 13.78 -2.46 6.20
CA THR A 220 14.16 -1.09 5.89
C THR A 220 13.77 -0.72 4.46
N ARG A 221 13.69 0.59 4.18
CA ARG A 221 13.38 1.09 2.84
C ARG A 221 14.66 1.05 2.01
N LEU A 222 14.55 0.55 0.80
CA LEU A 222 15.61 0.62 -0.20
C LEU A 222 15.50 1.96 -0.95
N THR A 223 16.64 2.53 -1.30
CA THR A 223 16.71 3.77 -2.10
C THR A 223 16.17 3.58 -3.51
N GLU A 224 16.41 2.39 -4.07
CA GLU A 224 16.01 1.99 -5.42
C GLU A 224 15.12 0.75 -5.37
N GLN A 225 14.29 0.57 -6.40
CA GLN A 225 13.49 -0.64 -6.56
C GLN A 225 14.39 -1.80 -6.95
N GLN A 226 14.34 -2.89 -6.19
CA GLN A 226 15.12 -4.10 -6.44
C GLN A 226 14.26 -5.17 -7.11
N PHE A 227 14.54 -5.40 -8.39
CA PHE A 227 14.04 -6.54 -9.12
C PHE A 227 15.14 -7.57 -9.26
N TYR A 228 14.78 -8.85 -9.20
CA TYR A 228 15.72 -9.93 -9.49
C TYR A 228 16.16 -9.84 -10.95
N GLU A 229 17.47 -9.73 -11.17
CA GLU A 229 18.09 -9.84 -12.49
C GLU A 229 18.54 -11.28 -12.70
N ASP A 230 18.08 -11.91 -13.78
CA ASP A 230 18.53 -13.25 -14.14
C ASP A 230 19.98 -13.16 -14.63
N PRO A 231 20.95 -13.83 -13.97
CA PRO A 231 22.35 -13.82 -14.42
C PRO A 231 22.53 -14.47 -15.80
N ALA A 232 21.54 -15.24 -16.28
CA ALA A 232 21.53 -15.84 -17.61
C ALA A 232 20.76 -15.01 -18.66
N ALA A 233 20.08 -13.93 -18.26
CA ALA A 233 19.50 -13.02 -19.24
C ALA A 233 20.64 -12.30 -19.98
N PRO A 234 20.60 -12.19 -21.32
CA PRO A 234 21.54 -11.33 -22.01
C PRO A 234 21.39 -9.94 -21.41
N ARG A 235 22.47 -9.40 -20.82
CA ARG A 235 22.54 -7.99 -20.46
C ARG A 235 22.04 -7.23 -21.67
N SER A 236 20.86 -6.65 -21.58
CA SER A 236 20.45 -5.63 -22.53
C SER A 236 21.60 -4.64 -22.51
N GLU A 237 22.25 -4.51 -23.66
CA GLU A 237 23.42 -3.65 -23.83
C GLU A 237 23.18 -2.31 -23.13
N PRO A 238 24.19 -1.69 -22.52
CA PRO A 238 24.05 -0.34 -22.02
C PRO A 238 23.43 0.48 -23.14
N ARG A 239 22.25 1.05 -22.87
CA ARG A 239 21.52 1.98 -23.72
C ARG A 239 22.55 2.71 -24.57
N VAL A 240 22.62 2.37 -25.87
CA VAL A 240 23.43 3.13 -26.81
C VAL A 240 22.99 4.57 -26.56
N ALA A 241 23.92 5.38 -26.05
CA ALA A 241 23.68 6.80 -25.88
C ALA A 241 23.06 7.26 -27.19
N GLU A 242 21.87 7.85 -27.13
CA GLU A 242 21.31 8.52 -28.30
C GLU A 242 22.45 9.34 -28.91
N PRO A 243 22.70 9.22 -30.23
CA PRO A 243 23.66 10.10 -30.87
C PRO A 243 23.29 11.53 -30.46
N PRO A 244 24.26 12.34 -29.99
CA PRO A 244 23.94 13.63 -29.39
C PRO A 244 23.06 14.40 -30.35
N THR A 245 21.85 14.73 -29.91
CA THR A 245 20.96 15.65 -30.62
C THR A 245 21.79 16.86 -31.02
N PRO A 246 21.88 17.21 -32.32
CA PRO A 246 22.65 18.37 -32.73
C PRO A 246 22.13 19.57 -31.96
N ALA A 247 23.04 20.29 -31.30
CA ALA A 247 22.70 21.45 -30.50
C ALA A 247 21.82 22.41 -31.33
N PRO A 248 20.76 22.99 -30.73
CA PRO A 248 19.97 24.00 -31.43
C PRO A 248 20.90 25.12 -31.90
N PRO A 249 20.69 25.65 -33.12
CA PRO A 249 21.54 26.72 -33.66
C PRO A 249 21.57 27.90 -32.70
N ALA A 250 22.77 28.45 -32.49
CA ALA A 250 22.97 29.59 -31.61
C ALA A 250 22.03 30.74 -31.99
N PRO A 251 21.48 31.48 -31.01
CA PRO A 251 20.68 32.67 -31.31
C PRO A 251 21.52 33.67 -32.14
N PRO A 252 20.89 34.40 -33.08
CA PRO A 252 21.60 35.38 -33.88
C PRO A 252 22.26 36.43 -32.98
N PRO A 253 23.44 36.96 -33.38
CA PRO A 253 24.11 37.98 -32.60
C PRO A 253 23.20 39.21 -32.43
N PRO A 254 23.29 39.92 -31.29
CA PRO A 254 22.53 41.14 -31.08
C PRO A 254 22.88 42.18 -32.16
N PRO A 255 21.93 43.02 -32.59
CA PRO A 255 22.22 44.10 -33.52
C PRO A 255 23.33 45.01 -32.96
N PRO A 256 24.18 45.57 -33.82
CA PRO A 256 25.25 46.46 -33.38
C PRO A 256 24.65 47.64 -32.60
N ALA A 257 25.23 47.94 -31.44
CA ALA A 257 24.84 49.07 -30.63
C ALA A 257 24.91 50.36 -31.45
N ASP A 258 23.84 51.15 -31.40
CA ASP A 258 23.76 52.46 -32.03
C ASP A 258 25.01 53.29 -31.68
N LEU A 259 25.71 53.74 -32.71
CA LEU A 259 26.85 54.65 -32.57
C LEU A 259 26.38 55.89 -31.79
N PRO A 260 27.16 56.37 -30.79
CA PRO A 260 26.80 57.58 -30.07
C PRO A 260 26.70 58.75 -31.07
N PRO A 261 25.71 59.65 -30.89
CA PRO A 261 25.53 60.78 -31.78
C PRO A 261 26.78 61.68 -31.79
N PRO A 262 27.11 62.29 -32.94
CA PRO A 262 28.29 63.15 -33.05
C PRO A 262 28.17 64.35 -32.10
N PRO A 263 29.29 64.84 -31.54
CA PRO A 263 29.29 65.99 -30.65
C PRO A 263 28.78 67.25 -31.37
N PRO A 264 28.10 68.16 -30.65
CA PRO A 264 27.59 69.39 -31.24
C PRO A 264 28.74 70.28 -31.74
N PRO A 265 28.52 71.04 -32.83
CA PRO A 265 29.55 71.91 -33.39
C PRO A 265 29.90 73.05 -32.42
N GLU A 266 31.19 73.29 -32.25
CA GLU A 266 31.71 74.41 -31.46
C GLU A 266 31.26 75.76 -32.05
N PRO A 267 30.94 76.75 -31.19
CA PRO A 267 30.54 78.07 -31.63
C PRO A 267 31.71 78.80 -32.29
N LYS A 268 31.51 79.26 -33.52
CA LYS A 268 32.44 80.16 -34.22
C LYS A 268 32.65 81.42 -33.38
N ARG A 269 33.92 81.72 -33.06
CA ARG A 269 34.35 83.04 -32.59
C ARG A 269 34.55 83.93 -33.81
N ASP A 270 33.76 85.00 -33.85
CA ASP A 270 33.81 86.26 -34.63
C ASP A 270 34.38 86.23 -36.05
#